data_AF-A0EA50-F1
#
_entry.id   AF-A0EA50-F1
#
_cell.length_a   1.000
_cell.length_b   1.000
_cell.length_c   1.000
_cell.angle_alpha   90.00
_cell.angle_beta   90.00
_cell.angle_gamma   90.00
#
_symmetry.space_group_name_H-M   'P 1'
#
loop_
_entity.id
_entity.type
_entity.pdbx_description
1 polymer ?
#
loop_
_entity_poly.entity_id
_entity_poly.type
_entity_poly.pdbx_seq_one_letter_code
_entity_poly.pdbx_strand_id
1 'polypeptide(L)'
;MSKILKKLSDALSKLKNETVHQLDLFGQLPSFTVLNKSRYTSNFGFVLSLIIGCLALYYLNSEISSMTLKLMPSIYQSEIQVVETDPYLLTNSNFTLAVSIASQFSEPTKGVNKYYQLNISQCTRERKIDEKTDHTIVLLDCKEIPIETCNMSHFSTELQQKYFSTIRFGTVQCINREYLKNNPLILQGQFNALTYKYLLIKFTPCRNTTEYQGCAPQEEINKILEAGQYNVYKSDYLTQFEQSGNPYQQIITNEFTSFSLTTSKTIVHTYRIMQTQTDQGLILEENQLDTNLQQTEWREISDFYNNQYLVCHYIKLDFKQTNIKRTYIKLQTILAKIGGILQILTMIVGIFLKPIIENFMKFEIASQLFSYNDNQQEQFISSGQVLSEREIQSPSSLQKLSTFFQSNENIQSNVKQKQASCLQIFLIIFGINKVKHKQFCKAKRKIIKNLDIVTILKKLQDLEVIKKILFTQEQLEQLKKRPRPKLWIKKQDSIIEQDRPKPEIGFHQSNLYSSQYSDVTAQTLFKSYITSQFQQYFNHVQQGQQDPREFEQQQQKQQTNTDFLQDKDDNIKSSQMNINNEKDQSPELQVIEKKINLEIKVQQ
;
A
#
# COMPACT_ATOMS: atom_id res chain seq x y z
N MET A 1 41.43 -27.06 14.42
CA MET A 1 40.76 -25.74 14.28
C MET A 1 41.60 -24.69 13.54
N SER A 2 42.88 -24.43 13.88
CA SER A 2 43.67 -23.34 13.22
C SER A 2 43.92 -23.54 11.71
N LYS A 3 44.11 -24.78 11.24
CA LYS A 3 44.24 -25.07 9.80
C LYS A 3 42.96 -24.78 9.00
N ILE A 4 41.78 -24.90 9.63
CA ILE A 4 40.48 -24.61 9.00
C ILE A 4 40.28 -23.09 8.95
N LEU A 5 40.56 -22.37 10.04
CA LEU A 5 40.53 -20.91 10.07
C LEU A 5 41.49 -20.28 9.06
N LYS A 6 42.69 -20.85 8.88
CA LYS A 6 43.65 -20.38 7.88
C LYS A 6 43.17 -20.64 6.45
N LYS A 7 42.63 -21.83 6.17
CA LYS A 7 42.01 -22.12 4.86
C LYS A 7 40.79 -21.25 4.57
N LEU A 8 39.97 -20.94 5.57
CA LEU A 8 38.80 -20.08 5.45
C LEU A 8 39.20 -18.62 5.25
N SER A 9 40.24 -18.15 5.93
CA SER A 9 40.87 -16.84 5.70
C SER A 9 41.47 -16.73 4.29
N ASP A 10 42.21 -17.75 3.84
CA ASP A 10 42.81 -17.75 2.51
C ASP A 10 41.74 -17.83 1.41
N ALA A 11 40.68 -18.62 1.62
CA ALA A 11 39.52 -18.69 0.73
C ALA A 11 38.75 -17.36 0.69
N LEU A 12 38.49 -16.74 1.85
CA LEU A 12 37.89 -15.41 1.95
C LEU A 12 38.76 -14.33 1.28
N SER A 13 40.09 -14.44 1.35
CA SER A 13 41.01 -13.49 0.71
C SER A 13 41.00 -13.61 -0.82
N LYS A 14 40.87 -14.83 -1.36
CA LYS A 14 40.71 -15.07 -2.80
C LYS A 14 39.34 -14.63 -3.29
N LEU A 15 38.27 -14.97 -2.56
CA LEU A 15 36.92 -14.50 -2.86
C LEU A 15 36.87 -12.97 -2.84
N LYS A 16 37.50 -12.32 -1.86
CA LYS A 16 37.53 -10.87 -1.70
C LYS A 16 38.01 -10.15 -2.97
N ASN A 17 39.04 -10.65 -3.65
CA ASN A 17 39.60 -9.92 -4.80
C ASN A 17 38.71 -10.03 -6.05
N GLU A 18 38.09 -11.18 -6.31
CA GLU A 18 37.18 -11.31 -7.46
C GLU A 18 35.79 -10.70 -7.19
N THR A 19 35.25 -10.87 -5.98
CA THR A 19 33.93 -10.35 -5.62
C THR A 19 33.89 -8.84 -5.46
N VAL A 20 34.97 -8.20 -4.97
CA VAL A 20 35.02 -6.74 -4.86
C VAL A 20 34.88 -6.07 -6.23
N HIS A 21 35.46 -6.67 -7.28
CA HIS A 21 35.36 -6.13 -8.62
C HIS A 21 33.97 -6.27 -9.26
N GLN A 22 33.18 -7.27 -8.84
CA GLN A 22 31.85 -7.52 -9.38
C GLN A 22 30.74 -6.79 -8.60
N LEU A 23 30.94 -6.54 -7.31
CA LEU A 23 29.94 -5.95 -6.41
C LEU A 23 30.02 -4.41 -6.31
N ASP A 24 31.07 -3.77 -6.84
CA ASP A 24 31.14 -2.31 -6.92
C ASP A 24 30.23 -1.77 -8.04
N LEU A 25 29.01 -1.39 -7.66
CA LEU A 25 27.98 -0.79 -8.54
C LEU A 25 28.44 0.53 -9.18
N PHE A 26 29.43 1.21 -8.59
CA PHE A 26 29.89 2.54 -9.02
C PHE A 26 31.21 2.50 -9.79
N GLY A 27 31.66 1.31 -10.21
CA GLY A 27 32.85 1.15 -11.03
C GLY A 27 32.77 1.94 -12.34
N GLN A 28 33.84 2.67 -12.67
CA GLN A 28 33.90 3.50 -13.88
C GLN A 28 34.71 2.82 -14.99
N LEU A 29 34.28 2.96 -16.24
CA LEU A 29 35.10 2.56 -17.37
C LEU A 29 36.22 3.61 -17.57
N PRO A 30 37.51 3.22 -17.55
CA PRO A 30 38.58 4.16 -17.84
C PRO A 30 38.50 4.60 -19.31
N SER A 31 38.78 5.87 -19.60
CA SER A 31 38.75 6.39 -20.97
C SER A 31 39.79 5.76 -21.89
N PHE A 32 40.84 5.17 -21.31
CA PHE A 32 41.86 4.39 -22.00
C PHE A 32 42.08 3.09 -21.23
N THR A 33 42.14 1.96 -21.94
CA THR A 33 42.50 0.65 -21.38
C THR A 33 43.99 0.62 -21.02
N VAL A 34 44.38 1.36 -20.00
CA VAL A 34 45.72 1.29 -19.42
C VAL A 34 45.68 0.08 -18.49
N LEU A 35 46.50 -0.95 -18.74
CA LEU A 35 46.66 -2.17 -17.94
C LEU A 35 45.60 -3.27 -18.10
N ASN A 36 44.93 -3.39 -19.26
CA ASN A 36 43.95 -4.47 -19.55
C ASN A 36 42.78 -4.60 -18.55
N LYS A 37 42.51 -3.57 -17.74
CA LYS A 37 41.34 -3.53 -16.85
C LYS A 37 40.17 -2.83 -17.54
N SER A 38 39.01 -3.48 -17.58
CA SER A 38 37.79 -2.95 -18.22
C SER A 38 37.04 -1.94 -17.35
N ARG A 39 37.22 -2.00 -16.02
CA ARG A 39 36.58 -1.12 -15.05
C ARG A 39 37.55 -0.76 -13.92
N TYR A 40 37.54 0.50 -13.52
CA TYR A 40 38.16 1.00 -12.30
C TYR A 40 37.15 0.91 -11.15
N THR A 41 37.40 0.00 -10.22
CA THR A 41 36.63 -0.14 -8.98
C THR A 41 37.42 0.44 -7.82
N SER A 42 36.74 1.10 -6.90
CA SER A 42 37.39 1.69 -5.72
C SER A 42 36.91 1.01 -4.45
N ASN A 43 37.79 0.86 -3.45
CA ASN A 43 37.38 0.33 -2.14
C ASN A 43 36.24 1.17 -1.53
N PHE A 44 36.18 2.47 -1.83
CA PHE A 44 35.13 3.37 -1.39
C PHE A 44 33.79 3.08 -2.07
N GLY A 45 33.79 2.89 -3.39
CA GLY A 45 32.60 2.47 -4.17
C GLY A 45 32.05 1.12 -3.72
N PHE A 46 32.94 0.16 -3.45
CA PHE A 46 32.58 -1.15 -2.87
C PHE A 46 31.92 -1.00 -1.49
N VAL A 47 32.51 -0.24 -0.57
CA VAL A 47 31.92 -0.02 0.77
C VAL A 47 30.54 0.63 0.66
N LEU A 48 30.37 1.62 -0.21
CA LEU A 48 29.08 2.29 -0.37
C LEU A 48 28.04 1.38 -1.04
N SER A 49 28.44 0.56 -2.01
CA SER A 49 27.59 -0.47 -2.60
C SER A 49 27.13 -1.48 -1.55
N LEU A 50 28.02 -1.88 -0.63
CA LEU A 50 27.69 -2.77 0.48
C LEU A 50 26.70 -2.11 1.46
N ILE A 51 26.90 -0.84 1.82
CA ILE A 51 25.96 -0.09 2.67
C ILE A 51 24.57 -0.04 2.04
N ILE A 52 24.48 0.31 0.76
CA ILE A 52 23.20 0.34 0.02
C ILE A 52 22.56 -1.06 -0.01
N GLY A 53 23.35 -2.10 -0.26
CA GLY A 53 22.88 -3.49 -0.24
C GLY A 53 22.35 -3.91 1.13
N CYS A 54 23.05 -3.57 2.21
CA CYS A 54 22.61 -3.84 3.58
C CYS A 54 21.31 -3.10 3.93
N LEU A 55 21.19 -1.83 3.54
CA LEU A 55 19.96 -1.05 3.74
C LEU A 55 18.79 -1.64 2.94
N ALA A 56 19.02 -2.06 1.70
CA ALA A 56 18.01 -2.71 0.87
C ALA A 56 17.56 -4.06 1.45
N LEU A 57 18.50 -4.88 1.96
CA LEU A 57 18.18 -6.14 2.62
C LEU A 57 17.43 -5.92 3.94
N TYR A 58 17.80 -4.91 4.73
CA TYR A 58 17.08 -4.55 5.94
C TYR A 58 15.64 -4.13 5.63
N TYR A 59 15.46 -3.26 4.63
CA TYR A 59 14.14 -2.82 4.19
C TYR A 59 13.31 -3.98 3.62
N LEU A 60 13.92 -4.85 2.80
CA LEU A 60 13.28 -6.08 2.30
C LEU A 60 12.78 -6.97 3.45
N ASN A 61 13.63 -7.22 4.46
CA ASN A 61 13.24 -8.02 5.61
C ASN A 61 12.09 -7.38 6.40
N SER A 62 12.08 -6.04 6.54
CA SER A 62 10.98 -5.31 7.18
C SER A 62 9.66 -5.46 6.41
N GLU A 63 9.69 -5.30 5.09
CA GLU A 63 8.50 -5.41 4.24
C GLU A 63 7.98 -6.85 4.15
N ILE A 64 8.89 -7.85 4.07
CA ILE A 64 8.50 -9.27 4.15
C ILE A 64 7.86 -9.57 5.50
N SER A 65 8.40 -9.04 6.60
CA SER A 65 7.80 -9.19 7.92
C SER A 65 6.39 -8.59 7.96
N SER A 66 6.22 -7.37 7.45
CA SER A 66 4.92 -6.70 7.33
C SER A 66 3.92 -7.50 6.50
N MET A 67 4.36 -8.07 5.37
CA MET A 67 3.56 -8.95 4.51
C MET A 67 3.15 -10.24 5.25
N THR A 68 4.09 -10.87 5.96
CA THR A 68 3.85 -12.12 6.68
C THR A 68 2.86 -11.91 7.83
N LEU A 69 2.96 -10.78 8.52
CA LEU A 69 2.04 -10.36 9.57
C LEU A 69 0.73 -9.79 9.02
N LYS A 70 0.59 -9.65 7.69
CA LYS A 70 -0.59 -9.11 7.01
C LYS A 70 -1.01 -7.74 7.57
N LEU A 71 -0.04 -6.88 7.88
CA LEU A 71 -0.31 -5.55 8.43
C LEU A 71 -0.81 -4.62 7.33
N MET A 72 -1.71 -3.70 7.70
CA MET A 72 -2.16 -2.57 6.87
C MET A 72 -2.66 -2.98 5.47
N PRO A 73 -3.79 -3.72 5.37
CA PRO A 73 -4.38 -4.01 4.07
C PRO A 73 -4.87 -2.74 3.37
N SER A 74 -4.85 -2.75 2.04
CA SER A 74 -5.53 -1.75 1.22
C SER A 74 -7.00 -2.14 1.07
N ILE A 75 -7.89 -1.21 1.42
CA ILE A 75 -9.34 -1.42 1.46
C ILE A 75 -9.98 -0.50 0.42
N TYR A 76 -10.78 -1.09 -0.46
CA TYR A 76 -11.62 -0.37 -1.40
C TYR A 76 -13.08 -0.72 -1.11
N GLN A 77 -13.90 0.30 -0.85
CA GLN A 77 -15.32 0.14 -0.54
C GLN A 77 -16.17 0.70 -1.68
N SER A 78 -17.21 -0.05 -2.04
CA SER A 78 -18.24 0.37 -2.99
C SER A 78 -19.63 0.03 -2.45
N GLU A 79 -20.60 0.89 -2.72
CA GLU A 79 -22.01 0.62 -2.41
C GLU A 79 -22.77 0.44 -3.72
N ILE A 80 -23.57 -0.61 -3.80
CA ILE A 80 -24.49 -0.85 -4.91
C ILE A 80 -25.92 -0.90 -4.40
N GLN A 81 -26.86 -0.42 -5.21
CA GLN A 81 -28.29 -0.57 -4.94
C GLN A 81 -28.76 -1.88 -5.56
N VAL A 82 -29.37 -2.74 -4.75
CA VAL A 82 -29.85 -4.06 -5.15
C VAL A 82 -31.35 -4.11 -4.91
N VAL A 83 -32.12 -4.27 -6.00
CA VAL A 83 -33.58 -4.34 -5.93
C VAL A 83 -34.02 -5.72 -5.43
N GLU A 84 -33.42 -6.77 -5.98
CA GLU A 84 -33.67 -8.16 -5.61
C GLU A 84 -32.41 -8.69 -4.93
N THR A 85 -32.43 -8.79 -3.60
CA THR A 85 -31.31 -9.37 -2.86
C THR A 85 -31.48 -10.89 -2.75
N ASP A 86 -30.35 -11.59 -2.71
CA ASP A 86 -30.33 -13.01 -2.37
C ASP A 86 -30.86 -13.22 -0.94
N PRO A 87 -31.54 -14.34 -0.67
CA PRO A 87 -32.05 -14.65 0.66
C PRO A 87 -30.90 -14.76 1.68
N TYR A 88 -30.90 -13.90 2.69
CA TYR A 88 -29.95 -13.96 3.79
C TYR A 88 -30.53 -14.77 4.94
N LEU A 89 -29.94 -15.93 5.21
CA LEU A 89 -30.38 -16.85 6.26
C LEU A 89 -29.89 -16.37 7.63
N LEU A 90 -30.81 -16.15 8.56
CA LEU A 90 -30.51 -15.87 9.96
C LEU A 90 -30.48 -17.18 10.75
N THR A 91 -29.36 -17.43 11.40
CA THR A 91 -29.06 -18.59 12.24
C THR A 91 -28.59 -18.13 13.61
N ASN A 92 -28.63 -18.99 14.62
CA ASN A 92 -28.17 -18.63 15.98
C ASN A 92 -26.68 -18.23 16.05
N SER A 93 -25.88 -18.57 15.04
CA SER A 93 -24.46 -18.20 14.99
C SER A 93 -24.23 -16.82 14.38
N ASN A 94 -25.05 -16.41 13.42
CA ASN A 94 -24.88 -15.11 12.75
C ASN A 94 -25.82 -14.02 13.27
N PHE A 95 -26.94 -14.40 13.90
CA PHE A 95 -27.96 -13.46 14.33
C PHE A 95 -28.52 -13.88 15.69
N THR A 96 -28.50 -12.95 16.63
CA THR A 96 -29.13 -13.08 17.94
C THR A 96 -30.21 -12.02 18.05
N LEU A 97 -31.39 -12.43 18.50
CA LEU A 97 -32.50 -11.56 18.80
C LEU A 97 -33.18 -12.03 20.06
N ALA A 98 -33.25 -11.15 21.05
CA ALA A 98 -33.95 -11.37 22.30
C ALA A 98 -34.70 -10.10 22.67
N VAL A 99 -35.95 -10.23 23.11
CA VAL A 99 -36.83 -9.09 23.38
C VAL A 99 -37.29 -9.17 24.83
N SER A 100 -37.30 -8.04 25.53
CA SER A 100 -37.86 -7.98 26.88
C SER A 100 -38.70 -6.72 27.07
N ILE A 101 -39.73 -6.85 27.90
CA ILE A 101 -40.55 -5.74 28.34
C ILE A 101 -40.14 -5.42 29.77
N ALA A 102 -39.88 -4.16 30.04
CA ALA A 102 -39.57 -3.66 31.37
C ALA A 102 -40.52 -2.53 31.76
N SER A 103 -40.64 -2.31 33.07
CA SER A 103 -41.34 -1.15 33.62
C SER A 103 -40.61 0.15 33.28
N GLN A 104 -41.21 1.29 33.62
CA GLN A 104 -40.56 2.60 33.52
C GLN A 104 -39.22 2.71 34.28
N PHE A 105 -38.99 1.84 35.28
CA PHE A 105 -37.77 1.78 36.07
C PHE A 105 -36.80 0.68 35.60
N SER A 106 -36.98 0.18 34.36
CA SER A 106 -36.16 -0.88 33.76
C SER A 106 -36.21 -2.22 34.52
N GLU A 107 -37.22 -2.43 35.38
CA GLU A 107 -37.44 -3.72 36.02
C GLU A 107 -38.18 -4.65 35.05
N PRO A 108 -37.72 -5.89 34.84
CA PRO A 108 -38.34 -6.75 33.84
C PRO A 108 -39.77 -7.16 34.23
N THR A 109 -40.73 -6.93 33.32
CA THR A 109 -42.15 -7.21 33.55
C THR A 109 -42.45 -8.69 33.33
N LYS A 110 -42.71 -9.41 34.43
CA LYS A 110 -43.13 -10.82 34.42
C LYS A 110 -44.59 -10.95 33.99
N GLY A 111 -44.95 -12.06 33.34
CA GLY A 111 -46.33 -12.35 32.94
C GLY A 111 -46.61 -12.19 31.45
N VAL A 112 -45.71 -12.74 30.61
CA VAL A 112 -46.01 -12.98 29.19
C VAL A 112 -47.28 -13.83 29.09
N ASN A 113 -48.18 -13.47 28.19
CA ASN A 113 -49.54 -14.00 28.03
C ASN A 113 -50.50 -13.70 29.19
N LYS A 114 -50.08 -13.08 30.29
CA LYS A 114 -50.99 -12.61 31.35
C LYS A 114 -51.31 -11.12 31.20
N TYR A 115 -50.28 -10.30 31.00
CA TYR A 115 -50.40 -8.85 30.88
C TYR A 115 -50.24 -8.35 29.46
N TYR A 116 -49.35 -9.00 28.70
CA TYR A 116 -49.07 -8.66 27.31
C TYR A 116 -48.79 -9.91 26.49
N GLN A 117 -48.93 -9.78 25.18
CA GLN A 117 -48.56 -10.78 24.19
C GLN A 117 -47.41 -10.24 23.35
N LEU A 118 -46.49 -11.12 23.00
CA LEU A 118 -45.36 -10.83 22.13
C LEU A 118 -45.37 -11.86 21.01
N ASN A 119 -45.62 -11.41 19.79
CA ASN A 119 -45.73 -12.30 18.64
C ASN A 119 -44.64 -11.95 17.65
N ILE A 120 -43.84 -12.94 17.25
CA ILE A 120 -42.83 -12.79 16.21
C ILE A 120 -43.34 -13.52 14.98
N SER A 121 -43.28 -12.89 13.82
CA SER A 121 -43.72 -13.46 12.56
C SER A 121 -42.71 -13.18 11.45
N GLN A 122 -42.55 -14.13 10.53
CA GLN A 122 -41.85 -13.91 9.28
C GLN A 122 -42.90 -13.63 8.21
N CYS A 123 -42.88 -12.43 7.68
CA CYS A 123 -43.79 -12.01 6.63
C CYS A 123 -43.07 -12.07 5.27
N THR A 124 -43.75 -12.68 4.30
CA THR A 124 -43.36 -12.76 2.90
C THR A 124 -44.38 -12.00 2.09
N ARG A 125 -43.93 -10.98 1.38
CA ARG A 125 -44.72 -10.24 0.41
C ARG A 125 -44.24 -10.61 -0.99
N GLU A 126 -45.12 -11.21 -1.78
CA GLU A 126 -44.87 -11.58 -3.17
C GLU A 126 -45.66 -10.69 -4.12
N ARG A 127 -45.03 -10.21 -5.19
CA ARG A 127 -45.70 -9.53 -6.29
C ARG A 127 -45.77 -10.50 -7.47
N LYS A 128 -46.99 -10.87 -7.88
CA LYS A 128 -47.23 -11.74 -9.05
C LYS A 128 -48.02 -10.96 -10.09
N ILE A 129 -47.62 -11.07 -11.35
CA ILE A 129 -48.40 -10.57 -12.47
C ILE A 129 -49.40 -11.67 -12.81
N ASP A 130 -50.69 -11.36 -12.73
CA ASP A 130 -51.74 -12.29 -13.14
C ASP A 130 -51.75 -12.40 -14.67
N GLU A 131 -51.48 -13.59 -15.19
CA GLU A 131 -51.41 -13.87 -16.63
C GLU A 131 -52.68 -13.50 -17.39
N LYS A 132 -53.84 -13.45 -16.71
CA LYS A 132 -55.12 -13.15 -17.35
C LYS A 132 -55.44 -11.66 -17.41
N THR A 133 -54.97 -10.88 -16.43
CA THR A 133 -55.38 -9.48 -16.26
C THR A 133 -54.25 -8.48 -16.45
N ASP A 134 -52.99 -8.95 -16.53
CA ASP A 134 -51.78 -8.13 -16.57
C ASP A 134 -51.65 -7.17 -15.36
N HIS A 135 -52.43 -7.42 -14.31
CA HIS A 135 -52.39 -6.65 -13.07
C HIS A 135 -51.45 -7.30 -12.06
N THR A 136 -50.70 -6.47 -11.33
CA THR A 136 -49.84 -6.93 -10.25
C THR A 136 -50.66 -7.20 -9.01
N ILE A 137 -50.76 -8.46 -8.61
CA ILE A 137 -51.35 -8.90 -7.36
C ILE A 137 -50.25 -8.97 -6.29
N VAL A 138 -50.53 -8.41 -5.11
CA VAL A 138 -49.64 -8.46 -3.95
C VAL A 138 -50.20 -9.47 -2.96
N LEU A 139 -49.46 -10.55 -2.73
CA LEU A 139 -49.79 -11.56 -1.73
C LEU A 139 -48.94 -11.31 -0.48
N LEU A 140 -49.57 -11.24 0.68
CA LEU A 140 -48.88 -11.12 1.97
C LEU A 140 -49.19 -12.36 2.81
N ASP A 141 -48.16 -13.14 3.10
CA ASP A 141 -48.24 -14.31 3.97
C ASP A 141 -47.34 -14.09 5.19
N CYS A 142 -47.89 -14.21 6.40
CA CYS A 142 -47.14 -14.03 7.64
C CYS A 142 -47.27 -15.29 8.49
N LYS A 143 -46.14 -15.99 8.69
CA LYS A 143 -46.07 -17.17 9.52
C LYS A 143 -45.58 -16.80 10.91
N GLU A 144 -46.35 -17.15 11.93
CA GLU A 144 -45.96 -16.97 13.32
C GLU A 144 -44.80 -17.90 13.71
N ILE A 145 -43.87 -17.37 14.50
CA ILE A 145 -42.66 -18.02 14.95
C ILE A 145 -42.78 -18.27 16.45
N PRO A 146 -42.62 -19.52 16.91
CA PRO A 146 -42.69 -19.82 18.33
C PRO A 146 -41.54 -19.15 19.09
N ILE A 147 -41.89 -18.49 20.20
CA ILE A 147 -40.95 -17.89 21.14
C ILE A 147 -40.97 -18.64 22.46
N GLU A 148 -39.85 -18.60 23.16
CA GLU A 148 -39.69 -19.18 24.50
C GLU A 148 -38.81 -18.29 25.38
N THR A 149 -38.80 -18.56 26.68
CA THR A 149 -37.93 -17.80 27.59
C THR A 149 -36.47 -18.12 27.28
N CYS A 150 -35.65 -17.09 27.11
CA CYS A 150 -34.24 -17.23 26.79
C CYS A 150 -33.51 -18.04 27.87
N ASN A 151 -32.62 -18.92 27.42
CA ASN A 151 -31.67 -19.64 28.26
C ASN A 151 -30.26 -19.54 27.63
N MET A 152 -29.22 -19.92 28.38
CA MET A 152 -27.84 -19.85 27.87
C MET A 152 -27.60 -20.68 26.60
N SER A 153 -28.43 -21.69 26.33
CA SER A 153 -28.33 -22.54 25.15
C SER A 153 -28.78 -21.87 23.85
N HIS A 154 -29.48 -20.72 23.92
CA HIS A 154 -29.84 -19.91 22.76
C HIS A 154 -28.62 -19.17 22.17
N PHE A 155 -27.57 -18.99 22.98
CA PHE A 155 -26.39 -18.22 22.64
C PHE A 155 -25.26 -19.17 22.24
N SER A 156 -24.90 -19.13 20.96
CA SER A 156 -23.95 -20.08 20.38
C SER A 156 -22.50 -19.64 20.51
N THR A 157 -22.23 -18.32 20.54
CA THR A 157 -20.86 -17.79 20.61
C THR A 157 -20.47 -17.47 22.05
N GLU A 158 -19.17 -17.61 22.36
CA GLU A 158 -18.62 -17.29 23.68
C GLU A 158 -18.91 -15.83 24.08
N LEU A 159 -18.84 -14.91 23.11
CA LEU A 159 -19.16 -13.49 23.33
C LEU A 159 -20.62 -13.30 23.75
N GLN A 160 -21.56 -13.95 23.06
CA GLN A 160 -22.98 -13.90 23.42
C GLN A 160 -23.18 -14.45 24.83
N GLN A 161 -22.63 -15.64 25.12
CA GLN A 161 -22.75 -16.26 26.44
C GLN A 161 -22.19 -15.35 27.54
N LYS A 162 -21.00 -14.77 27.31
CA LYS A 162 -20.39 -13.83 28.25
C LYS A 162 -21.27 -12.61 28.49
N TYR A 163 -21.81 -11.98 27.45
CA TYR A 163 -22.70 -10.83 27.58
C TYR A 163 -24.00 -11.18 28.32
N PHE A 164 -24.65 -12.27 27.94
CA PHE A 164 -25.93 -12.64 28.53
C PHE A 164 -25.81 -13.26 29.93
N SER A 165 -24.62 -13.71 30.35
CA SER A 165 -24.36 -14.15 31.73
C SER A 165 -24.52 -13.03 32.78
N THR A 166 -24.38 -11.77 32.36
CA THR A 166 -24.57 -10.61 33.25
C THR A 166 -26.02 -10.18 33.36
N ILE A 167 -26.92 -10.74 32.55
CA ILE A 167 -28.33 -10.34 32.43
C ILE A 167 -29.22 -11.39 33.10
N ARG A 168 -30.25 -10.92 33.81
CA ARG A 168 -31.27 -11.82 34.38
C ARG A 168 -32.31 -12.17 33.31
N PHE A 169 -32.28 -13.40 32.82
CA PHE A 169 -33.13 -13.88 31.71
C PHE A 169 -34.63 -13.89 31.97
N GLY A 170 -35.11 -13.77 33.21
CA GLY A 170 -36.42 -14.27 33.65
C GLY A 170 -37.67 -13.78 32.89
N THR A 171 -37.55 -12.77 32.03
CA THR A 171 -38.65 -12.26 31.18
C THR A 171 -38.25 -12.08 29.71
N VAL A 172 -36.97 -12.30 29.38
CA VAL A 172 -36.46 -12.13 28.02
C VAL A 172 -36.96 -13.29 27.16
N GLN A 173 -37.57 -12.96 26.03
CA GLN A 173 -38.09 -13.93 25.06
C GLN A 173 -37.13 -14.06 23.89
N CYS A 174 -36.83 -15.30 23.53
CA CYS A 174 -35.99 -15.70 22.40
C CYS A 174 -36.83 -16.53 21.42
N ILE A 175 -36.36 -16.61 20.18
CA ILE A 175 -36.94 -17.52 19.19
C ILE A 175 -36.57 -18.97 19.57
N ASN A 176 -37.55 -19.88 19.53
CA ASN A 176 -37.32 -21.28 19.87
C ASN A 176 -36.20 -21.88 19.00
N ARG A 177 -35.22 -22.50 19.66
CA ARG A 177 -33.99 -22.98 19.02
C ARG A 177 -34.23 -24.12 18.04
N GLU A 178 -35.10 -25.07 18.39
CA GLU A 178 -35.40 -26.23 17.55
C GLU A 178 -36.14 -25.80 16.29
N TYR A 179 -37.08 -24.87 16.44
CA TYR A 179 -37.79 -24.28 15.31
C TYR A 179 -36.82 -23.60 14.34
N LEU A 180 -35.88 -22.77 14.85
CA LEU A 180 -34.92 -22.06 14.00
C LEU A 180 -33.97 -23.01 13.26
N LYS A 181 -33.60 -24.15 13.87
CA LYS A 181 -32.74 -25.16 13.23
C LYS A 181 -33.41 -25.78 11.99
N ASN A 182 -34.72 -26.00 12.07
CA ASN A 182 -35.50 -26.61 10.99
C ASN A 182 -36.06 -25.58 10.00
N ASN A 183 -36.24 -24.33 10.45
CA ASN A 183 -36.83 -23.23 9.69
C ASN A 183 -35.99 -21.96 9.90
N PRO A 184 -34.82 -21.84 9.25
CA PRO A 184 -34.00 -20.64 9.38
C PRO A 184 -34.79 -19.42 8.88
N LEU A 185 -34.67 -18.31 9.60
CA LEU A 185 -35.34 -17.08 9.20
C LEU A 185 -34.64 -16.49 7.99
N ILE A 186 -35.39 -15.80 7.14
CA ILE A 186 -34.84 -15.26 5.90
C ILE A 186 -35.20 -13.78 5.81
N LEU A 187 -34.19 -12.94 5.59
CA LEU A 187 -34.40 -11.58 5.12
C LEU A 187 -34.09 -11.53 3.62
N GLN A 188 -34.96 -10.90 2.83
CA GLN A 188 -34.82 -10.90 1.38
C GLN A 188 -35.55 -9.70 0.77
N GLY A 189 -34.94 -9.10 -0.26
CA GLY A 189 -35.50 -8.02 -1.05
C GLY A 189 -35.72 -6.70 -0.29
N GLN A 190 -36.15 -5.70 -1.05
CA GLN A 190 -36.70 -4.45 -0.51
C GLN A 190 -38.22 -4.40 -0.73
N PHE A 191 -38.89 -3.37 -0.21
CA PHE A 191 -40.36 -3.22 -0.33
C PHE A 191 -40.89 -3.30 -1.78
N ASN A 192 -40.07 -2.90 -2.76
CA ASN A 192 -40.41 -2.91 -4.19
C ASN A 192 -40.02 -4.19 -4.95
N ALA A 193 -39.36 -5.14 -4.27
CA ALA A 193 -38.96 -6.40 -4.85
C ALA A 193 -40.17 -7.31 -5.18
N LEU A 194 -39.93 -8.28 -6.07
CA LEU A 194 -40.83 -9.39 -6.36
C LEU A 194 -41.06 -10.22 -5.11
N THR A 195 -40.00 -10.50 -4.35
CA THR A 195 -40.05 -11.19 -3.07
C THR A 195 -39.47 -10.32 -1.98
N TYR A 196 -40.29 -9.90 -1.02
CA TYR A 196 -39.86 -9.13 0.15
C TYR A 196 -40.14 -9.90 1.43
N LYS A 197 -39.09 -10.30 2.14
CA LYS A 197 -39.15 -11.05 3.41
C LYS A 197 -38.54 -10.24 4.53
N TYR A 198 -39.30 -10.11 5.62
CA TYR A 198 -38.90 -9.36 6.81
C TYR A 198 -39.46 -10.02 8.07
N LEU A 199 -38.84 -9.69 9.21
CA LEU A 199 -39.36 -10.10 10.51
C LEU A 199 -40.21 -8.98 11.10
N LEU A 200 -41.31 -9.39 11.72
CA LEU A 200 -42.28 -8.52 12.35
C LEU A 200 -42.53 -8.98 13.78
N ILE A 201 -42.23 -8.11 14.73
CA ILE A 201 -42.46 -8.33 16.16
C ILE A 201 -43.58 -7.40 16.61
N LYS A 202 -44.66 -7.97 17.14
CA LYS A 202 -45.79 -7.21 17.67
C LYS A 202 -45.86 -7.39 19.18
N PHE A 203 -45.87 -6.28 19.88
CA PHE A 203 -46.11 -6.21 21.32
C PHE A 203 -47.48 -5.58 21.55
N THR A 204 -48.38 -6.38 22.11
CA THR A 204 -49.80 -6.02 22.30
C THR A 204 -50.21 -6.25 23.75
N PRO A 205 -51.14 -5.45 24.31
CA PRO A 205 -51.75 -5.77 25.59
C PRO A 205 -52.49 -7.12 25.49
N CYS A 206 -52.49 -7.91 26.56
CA CYS A 206 -53.21 -9.18 26.57
C CYS A 206 -54.71 -8.92 26.41
N ARG A 207 -55.35 -9.64 25.49
CA ARG A 207 -56.80 -9.62 25.32
C ARG A 207 -57.34 -11.04 25.37
N ASN A 208 -58.42 -11.21 26.11
CA ASN A 208 -59.13 -12.49 26.11
C ASN A 208 -59.74 -12.69 24.72
N THR A 209 -59.39 -13.81 24.09
CA THR A 209 -59.96 -14.26 22.81
C THR A 209 -60.83 -15.50 23.05
N THR A 210 -61.50 -15.98 22.01
CA THR A 210 -62.23 -17.25 22.08
C THR A 210 -61.30 -18.44 22.37
N GLU A 211 -60.02 -18.33 22.03
CA GLU A 211 -59.01 -19.39 22.19
C GLU A 211 -58.24 -19.27 23.51
N TYR A 212 -58.13 -18.07 24.08
CA TYR A 212 -57.33 -17.81 25.27
C TYR A 212 -58.02 -16.85 26.25
N GLN A 213 -58.29 -17.32 27.48
CA GLN A 213 -58.95 -16.54 28.55
C GLN A 213 -58.03 -16.26 29.75
N GLY A 214 -56.71 -16.39 29.59
CA GLY A 214 -55.75 -16.25 30.69
C GLY A 214 -55.27 -14.83 30.98
N CYS A 215 -55.87 -13.79 30.40
CA CYS A 215 -55.43 -12.41 30.65
C CYS A 215 -55.89 -11.90 32.02
N ALA A 216 -55.08 -11.03 32.62
CA ALA A 216 -55.44 -10.32 33.85
C ALA A 216 -56.60 -9.32 33.62
N PRO A 217 -57.26 -8.83 34.68
CA PRO A 217 -58.23 -7.75 34.57
C PRO A 217 -57.64 -6.52 33.89
N GLN A 218 -58.42 -5.82 33.07
CA GLN A 218 -57.94 -4.69 32.26
C GLN A 218 -57.32 -3.58 33.12
N GLU A 219 -57.82 -3.36 34.34
CA GLU A 219 -57.26 -2.40 35.29
C GLU A 219 -55.82 -2.77 35.72
N GLU A 220 -55.58 -4.06 35.98
CA GLU A 220 -54.25 -4.57 36.34
C GLU A 220 -53.29 -4.48 35.14
N ILE A 221 -53.76 -4.83 33.93
CA ILE A 221 -53.01 -4.67 32.68
C ILE A 221 -52.64 -3.20 32.47
N ASN A 222 -53.62 -2.30 32.61
CA ASN A 222 -53.42 -0.87 32.38
C ASN A 222 -52.41 -0.29 33.35
N LYS A 223 -52.46 -0.70 34.62
CA LYS A 223 -51.52 -0.26 35.66
C LYS A 223 -50.08 -0.74 35.38
N ILE A 224 -49.90 -1.96 34.89
CA ILE A 224 -48.57 -2.52 34.60
C ILE A 224 -47.98 -1.96 33.30
N LEU A 225 -48.83 -1.69 32.30
CA LEU A 225 -48.42 -1.23 30.96
C LEU A 225 -48.55 0.28 30.76
N GLU A 226 -48.90 1.06 31.79
CA GLU A 226 -49.09 2.52 31.73
C GLU A 226 -47.90 3.23 31.04
N ALA A 227 -46.70 2.90 31.50
CA ALA A 227 -45.44 3.30 30.93
C ALA A 227 -44.37 2.21 31.13
N GLY A 228 -43.60 1.94 30.09
CA GLY A 228 -42.55 0.93 30.14
C GLY A 228 -41.49 1.09 29.07
N GLN A 229 -40.57 0.14 29.02
CA GLN A 229 -39.50 0.06 28.05
C GLN A 229 -39.60 -1.26 27.27
N TYR A 230 -39.57 -1.16 25.95
CA TYR A 230 -39.40 -2.26 25.03
C TYR A 230 -37.90 -2.38 24.72
N ASN A 231 -37.25 -3.42 25.24
CA ASN A 231 -35.83 -3.67 25.04
C ASN A 231 -35.63 -4.76 23.98
N VAL A 232 -34.64 -4.54 23.12
CA VAL A 232 -34.21 -5.47 22.09
C VAL A 232 -32.71 -5.67 22.25
N TYR A 233 -32.34 -6.87 22.65
CA TYR A 233 -30.97 -7.34 22.59
C TYR A 233 -30.76 -8.01 21.25
N LYS A 234 -29.83 -7.49 20.46
CA LYS A 234 -29.57 -8.01 19.13
C LYS A 234 -28.08 -8.08 18.83
N SER A 235 -27.71 -8.96 17.92
CA SER A 235 -26.36 -8.97 17.38
C SER A 235 -26.21 -7.95 16.26
N ASP A 236 -25.07 -7.29 16.26
CA ASP A 236 -24.58 -6.47 15.16
C ASP A 236 -23.11 -6.85 14.89
N TYR A 237 -22.52 -6.31 13.83
CA TYR A 237 -21.14 -6.60 13.47
C TYR A 237 -20.31 -5.33 13.32
N LEU A 238 -19.23 -5.29 14.09
CA LEU A 238 -18.17 -4.31 13.93
C LEU A 238 -17.21 -4.81 12.85
N THR A 239 -16.94 -3.94 11.88
CA THR A 239 -16.03 -4.26 10.79
C THR A 239 -14.62 -3.79 11.14
N GLN A 240 -13.67 -4.72 11.22
CA GLN A 240 -12.27 -4.50 11.61
C GLN A 240 -11.33 -5.08 10.55
N PHE A 241 -10.89 -4.24 9.62
CA PHE A 241 -10.02 -4.68 8.53
C PHE A 241 -8.55 -4.78 8.89
N GLU A 242 -8.11 -4.16 9.99
CA GLU A 242 -6.71 -4.13 10.42
C GLU A 242 -6.21 -5.49 10.91
N GLN A 243 -7.11 -6.34 11.40
CA GLN A 243 -6.76 -7.65 11.93
C GLN A 243 -6.67 -8.69 10.80
N SER A 244 -5.65 -9.54 10.87
CA SER A 244 -5.52 -10.70 9.99
C SER A 244 -6.62 -11.72 10.31
N GLY A 245 -7.37 -12.15 9.30
CA GLY A 245 -8.43 -13.15 9.47
C GLY A 245 -9.82 -12.58 9.20
N ASN A 246 -10.81 -12.96 10.01
CA ASN A 246 -12.21 -12.57 9.82
C ASN A 246 -12.35 -11.05 10.02
N PRO A 247 -12.82 -10.28 9.02
CA PRO A 247 -12.95 -8.83 9.12
C PRO A 247 -14.15 -8.41 10.00
N TYR A 248 -14.93 -9.35 10.53
CA TYR A 248 -16.13 -9.06 11.29
C TYR A 248 -16.03 -9.56 12.72
N GLN A 249 -16.28 -8.66 13.66
CA GLN A 249 -16.44 -8.97 15.07
C GLN A 249 -17.90 -8.79 15.46
N GLN A 250 -18.56 -9.87 15.88
CA GLN A 250 -19.92 -9.78 16.40
C GLN A 250 -19.93 -8.99 17.71
N ILE A 251 -20.90 -8.10 17.87
CA ILE A 251 -21.18 -7.37 19.11
C ILE A 251 -22.65 -7.57 19.46
N ILE A 252 -22.99 -7.50 20.75
CA ILE A 252 -24.38 -7.50 21.20
C ILE A 252 -24.73 -6.09 21.67
N THR A 253 -25.76 -5.51 21.08
CA THR A 253 -26.28 -4.20 21.45
C THR A 253 -27.64 -4.37 22.12
N ASN A 254 -27.90 -3.53 23.12
CA ASN A 254 -29.21 -3.42 23.75
C ASN A 254 -29.79 -2.07 23.34
N GLU A 255 -30.87 -2.10 22.58
CA GLU A 255 -31.65 -0.92 22.22
C GLU A 255 -32.97 -0.94 22.96
N PHE A 256 -33.42 0.22 23.43
CA PHE A 256 -34.70 0.31 24.10
C PHE A 256 -35.48 1.52 23.64
N THR A 257 -36.80 1.38 23.59
CA THR A 257 -37.73 2.50 23.41
C THR A 257 -38.78 2.49 24.49
N SER A 258 -39.21 3.66 24.93
CA SER A 258 -40.35 3.76 25.84
C SER A 258 -41.66 3.46 25.12
N PHE A 259 -42.65 2.90 25.81
CA PHE A 259 -44.01 2.77 25.31
C PHE A 259 -45.01 3.28 26.36
N SER A 260 -46.21 3.62 25.90
CA SER A 260 -47.36 3.98 26.74
C SER A 260 -48.63 3.44 26.12
N LEU A 261 -49.69 3.24 26.91
CA LEU A 261 -51.01 2.82 26.42
C LEU A 261 -51.70 3.87 25.52
N THR A 262 -51.21 5.11 25.53
CA THR A 262 -51.76 6.21 24.74
C THR A 262 -51.14 6.33 23.35
N THR A 263 -50.01 5.65 23.11
CA THR A 263 -49.26 5.73 21.86
C THR A 263 -48.98 4.35 21.27
N SER A 264 -48.95 4.28 19.94
CA SER A 264 -48.45 3.14 19.21
C SER A 264 -47.12 3.52 18.58
N LYS A 265 -46.08 2.70 18.78
CA LYS A 265 -44.78 2.91 18.18
C LYS A 265 -44.49 1.91 17.08
N THR A 266 -43.90 2.40 16.01
CA THR A 266 -43.34 1.60 14.93
C THR A 266 -41.83 1.75 14.94
N ILE A 267 -41.11 0.65 15.13
CA ILE A 267 -39.66 0.60 15.11
C ILE A 267 -39.23 -0.08 13.83
N VAL A 268 -38.23 0.47 13.15
CA VAL A 268 -37.66 -0.11 11.94
C VAL A 268 -36.17 -0.27 12.12
N HIS A 269 -35.71 -1.51 12.17
CA HIS A 269 -34.30 -1.89 12.07
C HIS A 269 -34.00 -2.27 10.63
N THR A 270 -33.11 -1.51 10.02
CA THR A 270 -32.63 -1.79 8.66
C THR A 270 -31.21 -2.36 8.75
N TYR A 271 -31.01 -3.50 8.13
CA TYR A 271 -29.74 -4.20 8.07
C TYR A 271 -29.20 -4.27 6.65
N ARG A 272 -27.92 -3.97 6.47
CA ARG A 272 -27.22 -4.03 5.20
C ARG A 272 -26.37 -5.28 5.09
N ILE A 273 -26.39 -5.89 3.91
CA ILE A 273 -25.46 -6.97 3.57
C ILE A 273 -24.09 -6.35 3.29
N MET A 274 -23.08 -6.82 4.01
CA MET A 274 -21.68 -6.48 3.84
C MET A 274 -20.98 -7.68 3.21
N GLN A 275 -20.38 -7.51 2.04
CA GLN A 275 -19.57 -8.53 1.37
C GLN A 275 -18.12 -8.08 1.33
N THR A 276 -17.22 -8.83 1.96
CA THR A 276 -15.78 -8.58 1.91
C THR A 276 -15.10 -9.64 1.05
N GLN A 277 -14.51 -9.20 -0.06
CA GLN A 277 -13.60 -9.99 -0.86
C GLN A 277 -12.16 -9.74 -0.39
N THR A 278 -11.58 -10.72 0.31
CA THR A 278 -10.20 -10.66 0.80
C THR A 278 -9.27 -11.39 -0.15
N ASP A 279 -8.31 -10.68 -0.73
CA ASP A 279 -7.20 -11.28 -1.47
C ASP A 279 -6.07 -11.66 -0.50
N GLN A 280 -5.93 -12.97 -0.26
CA GLN A 280 -4.91 -13.53 0.64
C GLN A 280 -3.63 -13.97 -0.08
N GLY A 281 -3.59 -13.87 -1.40
CA GLY A 281 -2.51 -14.44 -2.18
C GLY A 281 -1.20 -13.63 -2.09
N LEU A 282 -0.08 -14.34 -1.93
CA LEU A 282 1.26 -13.73 -1.80
C LEU A 282 1.80 -13.17 -3.13
N ILE A 283 1.40 -13.80 -4.24
CA ILE A 283 1.87 -13.51 -5.60
C ILE A 283 0.68 -13.37 -6.54
N LEU A 284 -0.16 -14.41 -6.64
CA LEU A 284 -1.39 -14.40 -7.43
C LEU A 284 -2.57 -13.97 -6.56
N GLU A 285 -3.69 -13.60 -7.18
CA GLU A 285 -4.93 -13.30 -6.44
C GLU A 285 -5.57 -14.58 -5.90
N GLU A 286 -5.87 -14.60 -4.61
CA GLU A 286 -6.63 -15.68 -3.96
C GLU A 286 -7.75 -15.05 -3.14
N ASN A 287 -8.95 -15.01 -3.73
CA ASN A 287 -10.09 -14.29 -3.19
C ASN A 287 -10.93 -15.18 -2.26
N GLN A 288 -11.03 -14.80 -1.00
CA GLN A 288 -12.02 -15.33 -0.05
C GLN A 288 -13.19 -14.35 0.07
N LEU A 289 -14.41 -14.85 -0.06
CA LEU A 289 -15.63 -14.06 0.13
C LEU A 289 -16.19 -14.31 1.53
N ASP A 290 -16.27 -13.24 2.33
CA ASP A 290 -16.93 -13.24 3.63
C ASP A 290 -18.18 -12.36 3.54
N THR A 291 -19.32 -12.86 4.01
CA THR A 291 -20.59 -12.13 3.99
C THR A 291 -21.13 -11.95 5.40
N ASN A 292 -21.65 -10.77 5.70
CA ASN A 292 -22.25 -10.49 7.00
C ASN A 292 -23.37 -9.47 6.94
N LEU A 293 -24.06 -9.29 8.08
CA LEU A 293 -25.17 -8.38 8.24
C LEU A 293 -24.80 -7.27 9.22
N GLN A 294 -24.88 -6.01 8.81
CA GLN A 294 -24.58 -4.86 9.66
C GLN A 294 -25.78 -3.94 9.76
N GLN A 295 -26.12 -3.49 10.96
CA GLN A 295 -27.19 -2.50 11.12
C GLN A 295 -26.77 -1.15 10.54
N THR A 296 -27.67 -0.52 9.77
CA THR A 296 -27.42 0.79 9.16
C THR A 296 -28.36 1.87 9.66
N GLU A 297 -29.62 1.52 9.92
CA GLU A 297 -30.62 2.47 10.35
C GLU A 297 -31.45 1.93 11.51
N TRP A 298 -31.69 2.81 12.48
CA TRP A 298 -32.68 2.65 13.54
C TRP A 298 -33.65 3.81 13.45
N ARG A 299 -34.92 3.52 13.16
CA ARG A 299 -35.97 4.54 13.07
C ARG A 299 -37.11 4.21 14.00
N GLU A 300 -37.55 5.22 14.75
CA GLU A 300 -38.73 5.15 15.61
C GLU A 300 -39.78 6.15 15.10
N ILE A 301 -41.02 5.68 14.96
CA ILE A 301 -42.18 6.49 14.60
C ILE A 301 -43.21 6.27 15.70
N SER A 302 -43.77 7.35 16.25
CA SER A 302 -44.79 7.29 17.29
C SER A 302 -46.06 7.95 16.79
N ASP A 303 -47.17 7.24 16.92
CA ASP A 303 -48.52 7.69 16.59
C ASP A 303 -49.46 7.52 17.77
N PHE A 304 -50.68 8.05 17.66
CA PHE A 304 -51.75 7.75 18.61
C PHE A 304 -52.04 6.25 18.65
N TYR A 305 -52.41 5.74 19.83
CA TYR A 305 -52.69 4.32 20.00
C TYR A 305 -53.80 3.84 19.06
N ASN A 306 -53.50 2.83 18.25
CA ASN A 306 -54.39 2.32 17.21
C ASN A 306 -55.26 1.14 17.66
N ASN A 307 -55.29 0.83 18.97
CA ASN A 307 -55.97 -0.34 19.55
C ASN A 307 -55.50 -1.70 19.02
N GLN A 308 -54.37 -1.79 18.32
CA GLN A 308 -53.81 -3.04 17.81
C GLN A 308 -52.51 -3.42 18.49
N TYR A 309 -51.57 -2.48 18.62
CA TYR A 309 -50.25 -2.74 19.21
C TYR A 309 -49.72 -1.52 19.96
N LEU A 310 -48.91 -1.79 20.98
CA LEU A 310 -48.11 -0.75 21.64
C LEU A 310 -46.81 -0.54 20.87
N VAL A 311 -46.18 -1.62 20.44
CA VAL A 311 -44.96 -1.59 19.61
C VAL A 311 -45.09 -2.55 18.44
N CYS A 312 -44.79 -2.08 17.24
CA CYS A 312 -44.69 -2.84 16.01
C CYS A 312 -43.27 -2.68 15.47
N HIS A 313 -42.48 -3.74 15.52
CA HIS A 313 -41.05 -3.69 15.24
C HIS A 313 -40.73 -4.51 13.99
N TYR A 314 -40.23 -3.82 12.96
CA TYR A 314 -39.80 -4.37 11.69
C TYR A 314 -38.29 -4.56 11.66
N ILE A 315 -37.83 -5.75 11.28
CA ILE A 315 -36.43 -6.02 10.96
C ILE A 315 -36.37 -6.42 9.48
N LYS A 316 -35.66 -5.63 8.67
CA LYS A 316 -35.63 -5.77 7.21
C LYS A 316 -34.23 -5.53 6.63
N LEU A 317 -34.03 -5.95 5.38
CA LEU A 317 -32.84 -5.59 4.62
C LEU A 317 -32.91 -4.16 4.07
N ASP A 318 -31.73 -3.54 3.98
CA ASP A 318 -31.46 -2.33 3.23
C ASP A 318 -31.54 -2.61 1.72
N PHE A 319 -31.87 -1.60 0.93
CA PHE A 319 -31.82 -1.66 -0.53
C PHE A 319 -30.40 -1.48 -1.06
N LYS A 320 -29.45 -1.13 -0.20
CA LYS A 320 -28.02 -1.04 -0.50
C LYS A 320 -27.28 -2.29 -0.03
N GLN A 321 -26.23 -2.64 -0.75
CA GLN A 321 -25.24 -3.63 -0.37
C GLN A 321 -23.85 -2.99 -0.43
N THR A 322 -23.01 -3.27 0.57
CA THR A 322 -21.62 -2.78 0.58
C THR A 322 -20.68 -3.90 0.14
N ASN A 323 -19.94 -3.67 -0.93
CA ASN A 323 -18.90 -4.56 -1.42
C ASN A 323 -17.52 -3.98 -1.08
N ILE A 324 -16.72 -4.75 -0.36
CA ILE A 324 -15.43 -4.32 0.17
C ILE A 324 -14.36 -5.24 -0.38
N LYS A 325 -13.38 -4.67 -1.09
CA LYS A 325 -12.20 -5.38 -1.55
C LYS A 325 -11.04 -5.10 -0.60
N ARG A 326 -10.59 -6.12 0.12
CA ARG A 326 -9.45 -6.07 1.04
C ARG A 326 -8.26 -6.77 0.39
N THR A 327 -7.16 -6.06 0.18
CA THR A 327 -5.96 -6.61 -0.48
C THR A 327 -4.73 -6.42 0.41
N TYR A 328 -3.94 -7.47 0.57
CA TYR A 328 -2.66 -7.39 1.28
C TYR A 328 -1.52 -7.06 0.31
N ILE A 329 -0.43 -6.51 0.85
CA ILE A 329 0.76 -6.24 0.06
C ILE A 329 1.32 -7.55 -0.53
N LYS A 330 1.61 -7.56 -1.83
CA LYS A 330 2.16 -8.72 -2.53
C LYS A 330 3.66 -8.64 -2.65
N LEU A 331 4.31 -9.80 -2.81
CA LEU A 331 5.75 -9.89 -3.01
C LEU A 331 6.23 -9.07 -4.22
N GLN A 332 5.45 -9.06 -5.30
CA GLN A 332 5.75 -8.29 -6.51
C GLN A 332 5.82 -6.78 -6.21
N THR A 333 4.88 -6.27 -5.41
CA THR A 333 4.85 -4.86 -4.99
C THR A 333 6.06 -4.51 -4.12
N ILE A 334 6.46 -5.41 -3.22
CA ILE A 334 7.65 -5.23 -2.36
C ILE A 334 8.91 -5.16 -3.22
N LEU A 335 9.10 -6.11 -4.15
CA LEU A 335 10.25 -6.12 -5.06
C LEU A 335 10.28 -4.88 -5.95
N ALA A 336 9.12 -4.41 -6.44
CA ALA A 336 9.02 -3.18 -7.21
C ALA A 336 9.41 -1.94 -6.39
N LYS A 337 8.90 -1.81 -5.16
CA LYS A 337 9.27 -0.72 -4.22
C LYS A 337 10.78 -0.70 -3.95
N ILE A 338 11.36 -1.86 -3.66
CA ILE A 338 12.80 -2.01 -3.39
C ILE A 338 13.61 -1.65 -4.63
N GLY A 339 13.21 -2.13 -5.80
CA GLY A 339 13.85 -1.78 -7.07
C GLY A 339 13.86 -0.27 -7.31
N GLY A 340 12.72 0.40 -7.09
CA GLY A 340 12.61 1.85 -7.21
C GLY A 340 13.50 2.61 -6.22
N ILE A 341 13.48 2.22 -4.93
CA ILE A 341 14.32 2.84 -3.90
C ILE A 341 15.80 2.64 -4.21
N LEU A 342 16.21 1.43 -4.61
CA LEU A 342 17.59 1.13 -4.97
C LEU A 342 18.05 1.96 -6.17
N GLN A 343 17.20 2.12 -7.19
CA GLN A 343 17.50 2.96 -8.36
C GLN A 343 17.68 4.44 -7.97
N ILE A 344 16.81 4.97 -7.11
CA ILE A 344 16.94 6.36 -6.63
C ILE A 344 18.21 6.55 -5.80
N LEU A 345 18.50 5.62 -4.87
CA LEU A 345 19.70 5.68 -4.03
C LEU A 345 20.98 5.58 -4.86
N THR A 346 21.04 4.62 -5.80
CA THR A 346 22.20 4.47 -6.70
C THR A 346 22.36 5.68 -7.62
N MET A 347 21.28 6.30 -8.08
CA MET A 347 21.35 7.55 -8.85
C MET A 347 21.95 8.70 -8.03
N ILE A 348 21.41 8.96 -6.83
CA ILE A 348 21.90 10.03 -5.95
C ILE A 348 23.37 9.81 -5.60
N VAL A 349 23.69 8.61 -5.11
CA VAL A 349 25.05 8.26 -4.73
C VAL A 349 25.99 8.31 -5.94
N GLY A 350 25.55 7.85 -7.11
CA GLY A 350 26.32 7.90 -8.35
C GLY A 350 26.69 9.32 -8.78
N ILE A 351 25.77 10.27 -8.64
CA ILE A 351 26.02 11.70 -8.92
C ILE A 351 27.16 12.24 -8.04
N PHE A 352 27.16 11.90 -6.74
CA PHE A 352 28.20 12.35 -5.81
C PHE A 352 29.51 11.58 -5.94
N LEU A 353 29.45 10.27 -6.17
CA LEU A 353 30.64 9.40 -6.27
C LEU A 353 31.39 9.59 -7.58
N LYS A 354 30.69 9.87 -8.68
CA LYS A 354 31.31 9.95 -10.00
C LYS A 354 32.54 10.88 -10.04
N PRO A 355 32.47 12.16 -9.61
CA PRO A 355 33.64 13.03 -9.62
C PRO A 355 34.74 12.56 -8.65
N ILE A 356 34.39 11.91 -7.56
CA ILE A 356 35.34 11.39 -6.56
C ILE A 356 36.14 10.24 -7.18
N ILE A 357 35.46 9.23 -7.72
CA ILE A 357 36.07 8.04 -8.33
C ILE A 357 36.93 8.44 -9.53
N GLU A 358 36.46 9.37 -10.37
CA GLU A 358 37.26 9.84 -11.51
C GLU A 358 38.59 10.48 -11.06
N ASN A 359 38.58 11.22 -9.96
CA ASN A 359 39.79 11.84 -9.43
C ASN A 359 40.72 10.81 -8.78
N PHE A 360 40.19 9.81 -8.07
CA PHE A 360 40.97 8.69 -7.55
C PHE A 360 41.64 7.90 -8.67
N MET A 361 40.89 7.56 -9.72
CA MET A 361 41.40 6.89 -10.91
C MET A 361 42.56 7.69 -11.54
N LYS A 362 42.36 9.00 -11.76
CA LYS A 362 43.40 9.88 -12.32
C LYS A 362 44.63 9.96 -11.41
N PHE A 363 44.46 9.96 -10.09
CA PHE A 363 45.55 9.95 -9.12
C PHE A 363 46.32 8.63 -9.13
N GLU A 364 45.64 7.49 -9.24
CA GLU A 364 46.31 6.18 -9.29
C GLU A 364 47.14 6.04 -10.57
N ILE A 365 46.57 6.42 -11.72
CA ILE A 365 47.29 6.47 -13.00
C ILE A 365 48.47 7.45 -12.92
N ALA A 366 48.31 8.61 -12.26
CA ALA A 366 49.40 9.56 -12.02
C ALA A 366 50.57 8.92 -11.28
N SER A 367 50.27 8.26 -10.18
CA SER A 367 51.26 7.62 -9.30
C SER A 367 52.00 6.49 -10.02
N GLN A 368 51.28 5.70 -10.83
CA GLN A 368 51.87 4.61 -11.59
C GLN A 368 52.73 5.10 -12.78
N LEU A 369 52.36 6.20 -13.43
CA LEU A 369 53.11 6.75 -14.57
C LEU A 369 54.31 7.62 -14.15
N PHE A 370 54.27 8.25 -12.99
CA PHE A 370 55.30 9.17 -12.53
C PHE A 370 55.91 8.67 -11.23
N SER A 371 57.05 7.97 -11.34
CA SER A 371 57.90 7.68 -10.18
C SER A 371 58.47 8.99 -9.64
N TYR A 372 57.99 9.42 -8.48
CA TYR A 372 58.57 10.55 -7.75
C TYR A 372 59.94 10.09 -7.21
N ASN A 373 61.03 10.48 -7.88
CA ASN A 373 62.36 10.40 -7.29
C ASN A 373 62.48 11.53 -6.25
N ASP A 374 61.99 11.29 -5.03
CA ASP A 374 62.11 12.23 -3.89
C ASP A 374 63.57 12.48 -3.47
N ASN A 375 64.53 11.75 -4.04
CA ASN A 375 65.96 11.86 -3.69
C ASN A 375 66.69 13.08 -4.31
N GLN A 376 66.03 13.97 -5.04
CA GLN A 376 66.71 15.11 -5.69
C GLN A 376 66.53 16.48 -5.00
N GLN A 377 65.86 16.57 -3.85
CA GLN A 377 65.64 17.85 -3.17
C GLN A 377 66.52 18.16 -1.94
N GLU A 378 67.39 17.25 -1.50
CA GLU A 378 68.30 17.53 -0.35
C GLU A 378 69.75 17.92 -0.73
N GLN A 379 70.13 17.99 -2.02
CA GLN A 379 71.50 18.36 -2.42
C GLN A 379 71.71 19.80 -2.92
N PHE A 380 70.69 20.67 -2.90
CA PHE A 380 70.81 22.05 -3.41
C PHE A 380 71.02 23.16 -2.37
N ILE A 381 71.35 22.82 -1.11
CA ILE A 381 71.81 23.80 -0.11
C ILE A 381 73.20 23.38 0.39
N SER A 382 74.21 23.33 -0.48
CA SER A 382 75.64 23.32 -0.13
C SER A 382 76.52 23.47 -1.38
N SER A 383 76.40 24.59 -2.10
CA SER A 383 77.45 25.03 -3.06
C SER A 383 77.16 26.47 -3.51
N GLY A 384 77.46 27.42 -2.63
CA GLY A 384 77.73 28.80 -3.00
C GLY A 384 79.10 29.16 -2.48
N GLN A 385 80.13 29.04 -3.33
CA GLN A 385 81.50 29.44 -3.04
C GLN A 385 81.95 30.43 -4.14
N VAL A 386 82.75 31.42 -3.71
CA VAL A 386 83.79 32.17 -4.45
C VAL A 386 83.46 33.63 -4.89
N LEU A 387 83.93 34.59 -4.08
CA LEU A 387 84.97 35.65 -4.31
C LEU A 387 84.79 36.70 -3.17
N SER A 388 85.77 37.23 -2.43
CA SER A 388 87.23 37.32 -2.55
C SER A 388 87.88 37.64 -1.19
N GLU A 389 89.13 37.20 -1.05
CA GLU A 389 90.29 37.77 -0.33
C GLU A 389 90.45 37.93 1.20
N ARG A 390 91.65 37.45 1.63
CA ARG A 390 92.55 37.80 2.76
C ARG A 390 92.30 37.15 4.12
N GLU A 391 93.16 36.18 4.47
CA GLU A 391 94.27 36.26 5.47
C GLU A 391 93.73 35.92 6.88
N ILE A 392 94.22 34.99 7.70
CA ILE A 392 95.59 34.59 8.08
C ILE A 392 95.48 33.32 8.97
N GLN A 393 96.46 32.42 8.83
CA GLN A 393 97.05 31.49 9.83
C GLN A 393 96.19 30.62 10.78
N SER A 394 96.35 29.31 10.60
CA SER A 394 97.00 28.36 11.54
C SER A 394 96.22 27.05 11.79
N PRO A 395 96.92 25.89 11.93
CA PRO A 395 96.29 24.57 11.90
C PRO A 395 96.22 23.95 13.30
N SER A 396 95.05 23.44 13.70
CA SER A 396 94.96 22.26 14.58
C SER A 396 93.50 21.84 14.81
N SER A 397 93.24 20.55 14.54
CA SER A 397 92.19 19.68 15.10
C SER A 397 91.46 18.83 14.04
N LEU A 398 92.27 18.01 13.37
CA LEU A 398 91.84 16.89 12.55
C LEU A 398 91.61 15.68 13.48
N GLN A 399 90.48 15.62 14.19
CA GLN A 399 90.13 14.44 15.01
C GLN A 399 88.65 14.24 15.40
N LYS A 400 87.68 14.78 14.64
CA LYS A 400 86.24 14.53 14.86
C LYS A 400 85.42 14.27 13.59
N LEU A 401 85.96 13.47 12.66
CA LEU A 401 85.27 13.14 11.40
C LEU A 401 84.99 11.64 11.17
N SER A 402 85.24 10.77 12.16
CA SER A 402 84.99 9.32 12.04
C SER A 402 83.74 8.82 12.77
N THR A 403 83.07 9.63 13.59
CA THR A 403 81.81 9.26 14.27
C THR A 403 80.53 9.61 13.51
N PHE A 404 80.63 10.13 12.27
CA PHE A 404 79.46 10.52 11.47
C PHE A 404 79.04 9.50 10.39
N PHE A 405 79.84 8.45 10.13
CA PHE A 405 79.57 7.50 9.04
C PHE A 405 79.06 6.12 9.50
N GLN A 406 78.72 5.95 10.78
CA GLN A 406 78.30 4.64 11.33
C GLN A 406 76.87 4.65 11.91
N SER A 407 75.95 5.39 11.28
CA SER A 407 74.52 5.36 11.64
C SER A 407 73.55 5.19 10.46
N ASN A 408 74.03 4.92 9.24
CA ASN A 408 73.19 4.95 8.04
C ASN A 408 72.79 3.59 7.44
N GLU A 409 73.00 2.46 8.13
CA GLU A 409 72.55 1.14 7.67
C GLU A 409 71.19 0.66 8.21
N ASN A 410 70.47 1.47 8.99
CA ASN A 410 69.11 1.12 9.49
C ASN A 410 67.95 1.92 8.86
N ILE A 411 68.19 2.68 7.79
CA ILE A 411 67.14 3.51 7.16
C ILE A 411 66.51 2.85 5.91
N GLN A 412 67.10 1.78 5.36
CA GLN A 412 66.62 1.16 4.11
C GLN A 412 65.46 0.15 4.25
N SER A 413 64.97 -0.18 5.45
CA SER A 413 63.83 -1.11 5.61
C SER A 413 62.47 -0.46 5.88
N ASN A 414 62.38 0.88 5.90
CA ASN A 414 61.15 1.62 6.20
C ASN A 414 60.59 2.50 5.08
N VAL A 415 60.99 2.27 3.83
CA VAL A 415 60.21 2.74 2.66
C VAL A 415 59.01 1.80 2.45
N LYS A 416 58.24 1.56 3.52
CA LYS A 416 56.85 1.14 3.36
C LYS A 416 56.12 2.37 2.86
N GLN A 417 56.01 2.44 1.54
CA GLN A 417 55.02 3.17 0.76
C GLN A 417 53.89 3.66 1.67
N LYS A 418 54.02 4.91 2.15
CA LYS A 418 53.10 5.52 3.09
C LYS A 418 51.81 5.72 2.32
N GLN A 419 50.94 4.70 2.30
CA GLN A 419 49.61 4.78 1.71
C GLN A 419 48.96 6.00 2.36
N ALA A 420 48.85 7.09 1.60
CA ALA A 420 48.13 8.26 2.05
C ALA A 420 46.74 7.77 2.45
N SER A 421 46.38 7.93 3.73
CA SER A 421 45.07 7.50 4.23
C SER A 421 44.00 8.06 3.30
N CYS A 422 42.97 7.27 2.98
CA CYS A 422 41.88 7.67 2.09
C CYS A 422 41.31 9.06 2.45
N LEU A 423 41.29 9.39 3.75
CA LEU A 423 40.95 10.70 4.28
C LEU A 423 41.86 11.82 3.79
N GLN A 424 43.18 11.62 3.75
CA GLN A 424 44.11 12.63 3.23
C GLN A 424 43.88 12.87 1.73
N ILE A 425 43.61 11.81 0.96
CA ILE A 425 43.28 11.97 -0.46
C ILE A 425 41.95 12.72 -0.62
N PHE A 426 40.96 12.41 0.20
CA PHE A 426 39.70 13.14 0.26
C PHE A 426 39.90 14.63 0.57
N LEU A 427 40.71 14.97 1.60
CA LEU A 427 41.05 16.35 1.96
C LEU A 427 41.81 17.09 0.84
N ILE A 428 42.63 16.37 0.06
CA ILE A 428 43.33 16.92 -1.10
C ILE A 428 42.35 17.17 -2.25
N ILE A 429 41.43 16.23 -2.52
CA ILE A 429 40.43 16.35 -3.60
C ILE A 429 39.46 17.51 -3.32
N PHE A 430 38.94 17.62 -2.09
CA PHE A 430 38.01 18.69 -1.68
C PHE A 430 38.68 20.04 -1.43
N GLY A 431 40.00 20.17 -1.65
CA GLY A 431 40.70 21.44 -1.58
C GLY A 431 40.90 21.99 -0.16
N ILE A 432 40.63 21.19 0.87
CA ILE A 432 40.85 21.58 2.28
C ILE A 432 42.35 21.82 2.52
N ASN A 433 43.23 21.03 1.89
CA ASN A 433 44.66 21.31 1.84
C ASN A 433 45.04 22.02 0.51
N LYS A 434 44.99 23.35 0.52
CA LYS A 434 45.25 24.20 -0.66
C LYS A 434 46.59 23.90 -1.36
N VAL A 435 47.65 23.61 -0.60
CA VAL A 435 49.01 23.38 -1.14
C VAL A 435 49.08 22.06 -1.91
N LYS A 436 48.66 20.97 -1.27
CA LYS A 436 48.66 19.63 -1.89
C LYS A 436 47.65 19.54 -3.03
N HIS A 437 46.51 20.21 -2.91
CA HIS A 437 45.54 20.33 -3.99
C HIS A 437 46.14 21.02 -5.23
N LYS A 438 46.90 22.11 -5.06
CA LYS A 438 47.57 22.80 -6.16
C LYS A 438 48.62 21.92 -6.84
N GLN A 439 49.37 21.11 -6.08
CA GLN A 439 50.31 20.13 -6.63
C GLN A 439 49.59 19.03 -7.42
N PHE A 440 48.50 18.48 -6.87
CA PHE A 440 47.67 17.49 -7.56
C PHE A 440 47.09 18.04 -8.87
N CYS A 441 46.56 19.26 -8.87
CA CYS A 441 46.06 19.91 -10.07
C CYS A 441 47.16 20.15 -11.13
N LYS A 442 48.38 20.51 -10.71
CA LYS A 442 49.54 20.61 -11.62
C LYS A 442 49.92 19.25 -12.23
N ALA A 443 49.97 18.20 -11.41
CA ALA A 443 50.24 16.84 -11.88
C ALA A 443 49.17 16.37 -12.86
N LYS A 444 47.88 16.53 -12.52
CA LYS A 444 46.73 16.22 -13.38
C LYS A 444 46.83 16.91 -14.75
N ARG A 445 47.15 18.22 -14.79
CA ARG A 445 47.34 18.94 -16.06
C ARG A 445 48.52 18.40 -16.87
N LYS A 446 49.65 18.08 -16.23
CA LYS A 446 50.81 17.47 -16.91
C LYS A 446 50.47 16.09 -17.47
N ILE A 447 49.71 15.27 -16.73
CA ILE A 447 49.26 13.95 -17.15
C ILE A 447 48.34 14.07 -18.36
N ILE A 448 47.31 14.93 -18.29
CA ILE A 448 46.39 15.14 -19.42
C ILE A 448 47.17 15.61 -20.65
N LYS A 449 48.13 16.53 -20.49
CA LYS A 449 48.97 16.99 -21.59
C LYS A 449 49.86 15.89 -22.18
N ASN A 450 50.34 14.96 -21.36
CA ASN A 450 51.21 13.87 -21.79
C ASN A 450 50.45 12.62 -22.29
N LEU A 451 49.20 12.43 -21.84
CA LEU A 451 48.26 11.43 -22.33
C LEU A 451 47.47 11.91 -23.56
N ASP A 452 47.60 13.19 -23.92
CA ASP A 452 47.07 13.71 -25.17
C ASP A 452 47.66 12.89 -26.32
N ILE A 453 46.78 12.27 -27.10
CA ILE A 453 47.12 11.45 -28.27
C ILE A 453 48.04 12.24 -29.20
N VAL A 454 47.83 13.55 -29.33
CA VAL A 454 48.68 14.42 -30.14
C VAL A 454 50.10 14.51 -29.57
N THR A 455 50.26 14.58 -28.25
CA THR A 455 51.57 14.57 -27.59
C THR A 455 52.25 13.21 -27.66
N ILE A 456 51.48 12.11 -27.54
CA ILE A 456 52.01 10.75 -27.69
C ILE A 456 52.49 10.53 -29.12
N LEU A 457 51.68 10.89 -30.12
CA LEU A 457 52.03 10.82 -31.53
C LEU A 457 53.25 11.71 -31.84
N LYS A 458 53.27 12.92 -31.31
CA LYS A 458 54.42 13.83 -31.47
C LYS A 458 55.69 13.26 -30.85
N LYS A 459 55.62 12.67 -29.66
CA LYS A 459 56.78 12.00 -29.04
C LYS A 459 57.21 10.72 -29.77
N LEU A 460 56.27 9.97 -30.34
CA LEU A 460 56.59 8.85 -31.23
C LEU A 460 57.31 9.35 -32.49
N GLN A 461 56.85 10.46 -33.07
CA GLN A 461 57.49 11.10 -34.21
C GLN A 461 58.88 11.66 -33.85
N ASP A 462 59.04 12.27 -32.66
CA ASP A 462 60.34 12.72 -32.16
C ASP A 462 61.29 11.54 -31.92
N LEU A 463 60.79 10.38 -31.48
CA LEU A 463 61.58 9.14 -31.42
C LEU A 463 61.99 8.63 -32.80
N GLU A 464 61.16 8.82 -33.83
CA GLU A 464 61.58 8.53 -35.22
C GLU A 464 62.68 9.49 -35.70
N VAL A 465 62.63 10.76 -35.30
CA VAL A 465 63.67 11.73 -35.61
C VAL A 465 64.97 11.39 -34.86
N ILE A 466 64.89 11.06 -33.57
CA ILE A 466 66.03 10.62 -32.76
C ILE A 466 66.63 9.32 -33.34
N LYS A 467 65.79 8.39 -33.81
CA LYS A 467 66.25 7.19 -34.52
C LYS A 467 67.03 7.53 -35.80
N LYS A 468 66.66 8.60 -36.52
CA LYS A 468 67.42 9.06 -37.70
C LYS A 468 68.74 9.73 -37.34
N ILE A 469 68.86 10.30 -36.14
CA ILE A 469 70.09 10.96 -35.66
C ILE A 469 71.06 9.95 -35.05
N LEU A 470 70.57 9.00 -34.24
CA LEU A 470 71.41 8.02 -33.54
C LEU A 470 71.90 6.87 -34.41
N PHE A 471 71.18 6.55 -35.48
CA PHE A 471 71.53 5.42 -36.36
C PHE A 471 71.91 5.93 -37.74
N THR A 472 73.07 5.50 -38.25
CA THR A 472 73.45 5.68 -39.65
C THR A 472 72.48 4.93 -40.57
N GLN A 473 72.35 5.36 -41.83
CA GLN A 473 71.44 4.74 -42.79
C GLN A 473 71.58 3.20 -42.86
N GLU A 474 72.81 2.68 -42.78
CA GLU A 474 73.08 1.23 -42.78
C GLU A 474 72.52 0.52 -41.52
N GLN A 475 72.63 1.13 -40.33
CA GLN A 475 72.08 0.57 -39.09
C GLN A 475 70.55 0.64 -39.06
N LEU A 476 69.98 1.70 -39.65
CA LEU A 476 68.55 1.85 -39.85
C LEU A 476 67.98 0.79 -40.79
N GLU A 477 68.73 0.42 -41.84
CA GLU A 477 68.39 -0.71 -42.72
C GLU A 477 68.50 -2.07 -42.01
N GLN A 478 69.50 -2.27 -41.15
CA GLN A 478 69.58 -3.49 -40.31
C GLN A 478 68.41 -3.57 -39.32
N LEU A 479 67.98 -2.44 -38.75
CA LEU A 479 66.79 -2.35 -37.90
C LEU A 479 65.49 -2.61 -38.68
N LYS A 480 65.40 -2.23 -39.96
CA LYS A 480 64.28 -2.59 -40.84
C LYS A 480 64.27 -4.08 -41.21
N LYS A 481 65.44 -4.71 -41.27
CA LYS A 481 65.61 -6.16 -41.50
C LYS A 481 65.30 -7.02 -40.27
N ARG A 482 65.18 -6.43 -39.07
CA ARG A 482 64.70 -7.19 -37.91
C ARG A 482 63.24 -7.62 -38.16
N PRO A 483 62.91 -8.92 -37.98
CA PRO A 483 61.56 -9.39 -38.20
C PRO A 483 60.62 -8.65 -37.24
N ARG A 484 59.56 -8.05 -37.80
CA ARG A 484 58.51 -7.42 -36.99
C ARG A 484 57.97 -8.47 -36.01
N PRO A 485 57.72 -8.11 -34.74
CA PRO A 485 57.12 -9.05 -33.79
C PRO A 485 55.79 -9.54 -34.38
N LYS A 486 55.75 -10.83 -34.71
CA LYS A 486 54.52 -11.48 -35.18
C LYS A 486 53.59 -11.57 -33.98
N LEU A 487 52.51 -10.80 -34.01
CA LEU A 487 51.40 -10.98 -33.09
C LEU A 487 50.81 -12.36 -33.36
N TRP A 488 51.06 -13.31 -32.48
CA TRP A 488 50.37 -14.59 -32.49
C TRP A 488 48.94 -14.33 -32.06
N ILE A 489 48.07 -14.02 -33.02
CA ILE A 489 46.65 -14.18 -32.86
C ILE A 489 46.44 -15.68 -32.72
N LYS A 490 46.19 -16.17 -31.49
CA LYS A 490 45.69 -17.52 -31.30
C LYS A 490 44.40 -17.63 -32.12
N LYS A 491 44.46 -18.33 -33.25
CA LYS A 491 43.26 -18.82 -33.92
C LYS A 491 42.53 -19.68 -32.90
N GLN A 492 41.30 -19.30 -32.58
CA GLN A 492 40.34 -20.20 -31.97
C GLN A 492 40.18 -21.37 -32.92
N ASP A 493 40.64 -22.55 -32.48
CA ASP A 493 40.44 -23.79 -33.20
C ASP A 493 38.93 -24.06 -33.29
N SER A 494 38.41 -23.99 -34.51
CA SER A 494 37.15 -24.60 -34.89
C SER A 494 37.44 -26.08 -35.09
N ILE A 495 37.03 -26.91 -34.13
CA ILE A 495 37.06 -28.36 -34.27
C ILE A 495 35.83 -28.78 -35.07
N ILE A 496 36.09 -29.12 -36.33
CA ILE A 496 35.64 -30.29 -37.10
C ILE A 496 34.12 -30.48 -37.28
N GLU A 497 33.69 -30.29 -38.53
CA GLU A 497 32.55 -30.98 -39.15
C GLU A 497 33.12 -31.81 -40.32
N GLN A 498 32.87 -33.12 -40.32
CA GLN A 498 33.07 -34.00 -41.48
C GLN A 498 31.99 -35.11 -41.50
N ASP A 499 31.08 -34.96 -42.46
CA ASP A 499 30.37 -35.94 -43.29
C ASP A 499 30.02 -37.35 -42.77
N ARG A 500 28.71 -37.67 -42.75
CA ARG A 500 28.06 -38.72 -43.60
C ARG A 500 26.51 -38.79 -43.44
N PRO A 501 25.76 -39.54 -44.29
CA PRO A 501 24.67 -39.00 -45.13
C PRO A 501 23.22 -39.28 -44.66
N LYS A 502 22.28 -38.66 -45.40
CA LYS A 502 20.79 -38.77 -45.35
C LYS A 502 20.24 -40.21 -45.22
N PRO A 503 19.03 -40.37 -44.63
CA PRO A 503 17.82 -40.45 -45.45
C PRO A 503 16.64 -39.58 -44.97
N GLU A 504 15.61 -39.56 -45.80
CA GLU A 504 14.44 -38.67 -45.89
C GLU A 504 13.36 -38.81 -44.77
N ILE A 505 12.30 -38.01 -44.95
CA ILE A 505 10.99 -37.91 -44.25
C ILE A 505 11.03 -36.80 -43.17
N GLY A 506 10.26 -35.71 -43.17
CA GLY A 506 9.09 -35.24 -43.89
C GLY A 506 8.31 -34.30 -42.93
N PHE A 507 7.82 -33.16 -43.44
CA PHE A 507 6.86 -32.19 -42.86
C PHE A 507 7.33 -30.94 -42.06
N HIS A 508 7.09 -29.77 -42.70
CA HIS A 508 6.60 -28.44 -42.22
C HIS A 508 6.96 -27.97 -40.79
N GLN A 509 7.56 -26.79 -40.56
CA GLN A 509 6.95 -25.46 -40.65
C GLN A 509 7.93 -24.36 -40.18
N SER A 510 7.70 -23.14 -40.67
CA SER A 510 8.08 -21.80 -40.15
C SER A 510 9.55 -21.35 -40.10
N ASN A 511 9.81 -20.29 -40.88
CA ASN A 511 10.99 -19.45 -40.86
C ASN A 511 11.11 -18.67 -39.54
N LEU A 512 12.30 -18.72 -38.92
CA LEU A 512 12.72 -17.79 -37.86
C LEU A 512 14.18 -17.40 -38.16
N TYR A 513 14.35 -16.21 -38.74
CA TYR A 513 15.65 -15.52 -38.81
C TYR A 513 15.94 -14.93 -37.43
N SER A 514 17.08 -15.31 -36.85
CA SER A 514 17.60 -14.75 -35.60
C SER A 514 18.17 -13.35 -35.83
N SER A 515 17.68 -12.43 -35.01
CA SER A 515 18.07 -11.03 -34.94
C SER A 515 19.39 -10.85 -34.21
N GLN A 516 20.33 -10.19 -34.87
CA GLN A 516 21.52 -9.61 -34.24
C GLN A 516 21.47 -8.08 -34.41
N TYR A 517 20.45 -7.43 -33.83
CA TYR A 517 20.32 -5.97 -33.74
C TYR A 517 19.19 -5.62 -32.75
N SER A 518 19.49 -5.32 -31.47
CA SER A 518 18.42 -4.91 -30.53
C SER A 518 18.82 -4.06 -29.31
N ASP A 519 20.03 -3.48 -29.22
CA ASP A 519 20.36 -2.66 -28.03
C ASP A 519 20.12 -1.16 -28.21
N VAL A 520 20.14 -0.64 -29.43
CA VAL A 520 19.96 0.80 -29.68
C VAL A 520 18.47 1.18 -29.66
N THR A 521 17.58 0.31 -30.14
CA THR A 521 16.13 0.53 -30.23
C THR A 521 15.44 0.46 -28.85
N ALA A 522 15.92 -0.43 -27.96
CA ALA A 522 15.36 -0.55 -26.60
C ALA A 522 15.61 0.71 -25.77
N GLN A 523 16.77 1.35 -25.91
CA GLN A 523 17.07 2.60 -25.21
C GLN A 523 16.25 3.79 -25.74
N THR A 524 15.93 3.82 -27.03
CA THR A 524 15.09 4.88 -27.61
C THR A 524 13.62 4.73 -27.21
N LEU A 525 13.11 3.48 -27.22
CA LEU A 525 11.75 3.18 -26.77
C LEU A 525 11.58 3.42 -25.27
N PHE A 526 12.57 3.07 -24.45
CA PHE A 526 12.55 3.35 -23.01
C PHE A 526 12.60 4.85 -22.71
N LYS A 527 13.42 5.61 -23.46
CA LYS A 527 13.47 7.08 -23.34
C LYS A 527 12.15 7.74 -23.77
N SER A 528 11.52 7.24 -24.84
CA SER A 528 10.19 7.68 -25.30
C SER A 528 9.12 7.42 -24.23
N TYR A 529 9.11 6.22 -23.63
CA TYR A 529 8.14 5.83 -22.61
C TYR A 529 8.28 6.65 -21.32
N ILE A 530 9.51 6.88 -20.85
CA ILE A 530 9.75 7.75 -19.69
C ILE A 530 9.30 9.19 -19.99
N THR A 531 9.56 9.69 -21.20
CA THR A 531 9.15 11.05 -21.59
C THR A 531 7.62 11.17 -21.63
N SER A 532 6.89 10.16 -22.13
CA SER A 532 5.42 10.18 -22.16
C SER A 532 4.81 10.10 -20.75
N GLN A 533 5.39 9.31 -19.85
CA GLN A 533 4.93 9.21 -18.46
C GLN A 533 5.18 10.50 -17.67
N PHE A 534 6.34 11.15 -17.88
CA PHE A 534 6.61 12.46 -17.29
C PHE A 534 5.69 13.55 -17.85
N GLN A 535 5.36 13.52 -19.15
CA GLN A 535 4.42 14.46 -19.76
C GLN A 535 3.00 14.29 -19.18
N GLN A 536 2.55 13.04 -18.97
CA GLN A 536 1.25 12.77 -18.32
C GLN A 536 1.21 13.26 -16.87
N TYR A 537 2.30 13.07 -16.13
CA TYR A 537 2.42 13.58 -14.76
C TYR A 537 2.40 15.13 -14.72
N PHE A 538 3.14 15.81 -15.60
CA PHE A 538 3.11 17.28 -15.69
C PHE A 538 1.74 17.83 -16.08
N ASN A 539 1.02 17.17 -16.98
CA ASN A 539 -0.35 17.55 -17.34
C ASN A 539 -1.32 17.41 -16.16
N HIS A 540 -1.17 16.37 -15.33
CA HIS A 540 -1.96 16.22 -14.10
C HIS A 540 -1.64 17.28 -13.04
N VAL A 541 -0.37 17.68 -12.91
CA VAL A 541 0.04 18.74 -11.99
C VAL A 541 -0.45 20.12 -12.45
N GLN A 542 -0.49 20.38 -13.77
CA GLN A 542 -1.06 21.62 -14.31
C GLN A 542 -2.59 21.69 -14.18
N GLN A 543 -3.30 20.55 -14.24
CA GLN A 543 -4.74 20.50 -13.97
C GLN A 543 -5.07 20.70 -12.48
N GLY A 544 -4.13 20.43 -11.57
CA GLY A 544 -4.27 20.68 -10.13
C GLY A 544 -3.95 22.12 -9.68
N GLN A 545 -3.62 23.03 -10.60
CA GLN A 545 -3.29 24.44 -10.31
C GLN A 545 -4.33 25.44 -10.83
N GLN A 546 -5.59 25.04 -11.00
CA GLN A 546 -6.68 26.02 -11.13
C GLN A 546 -6.90 26.74 -9.80
N ASP A 547 -7.01 28.07 -9.86
CA ASP A 547 -7.06 28.99 -8.72
C ASP A 547 -8.22 28.59 -7.76
N PRO A 548 -7.96 28.38 -6.45
CA PRO A 548 -8.99 28.05 -5.46
C PRO A 548 -10.20 29.01 -5.46
N ARG A 549 -10.03 30.22 -6.00
CA ARG A 549 -11.07 31.24 -6.13
C ARG A 549 -12.14 30.92 -7.19
N GLU A 550 -11.85 30.10 -8.20
CA GLU A 550 -12.89 29.66 -9.15
C GLU A 550 -13.80 28.57 -8.55
N PHE A 551 -13.27 27.74 -7.64
CA PHE A 551 -14.06 26.74 -6.92
C PHE A 551 -14.97 27.37 -5.87
N GLU A 552 -14.51 28.41 -5.16
CA GLU A 552 -15.36 29.21 -4.25
C GLU A 552 -16.45 29.99 -4.99
N GLN A 553 -16.18 30.53 -6.19
CA GLN A 553 -17.22 31.19 -7.00
C GLN A 553 -18.27 30.24 -7.56
N GLN A 554 -17.91 28.98 -7.85
CA GLN A 554 -18.89 27.95 -8.24
C GLN A 554 -19.73 27.46 -7.06
N GLN A 555 -19.15 27.35 -5.85
CA GLN A 555 -19.92 27.03 -4.65
C GLN A 555 -20.86 28.18 -4.24
N GLN A 556 -20.44 29.45 -4.32
CA GLN A 556 -21.33 30.59 -4.04
C GLN A 556 -22.49 30.71 -5.05
N LYS A 557 -22.28 30.33 -6.32
CA LYS A 557 -23.37 30.27 -7.33
C LYS A 557 -24.34 29.10 -7.11
N GLN A 558 -23.89 28.01 -6.51
CA GLN A 558 -24.79 26.90 -6.13
C GLN A 558 -25.58 27.25 -4.86
N GLN A 559 -24.97 27.96 -3.91
CA GLN A 559 -25.61 28.38 -2.67
C GLN A 559 -26.69 29.45 -2.87
N THR A 560 -26.46 30.40 -3.78
CA THR A 560 -27.47 31.41 -4.15
C THR A 560 -28.68 30.83 -4.91
N ASN A 561 -28.53 29.68 -5.58
CA ASN A 561 -29.66 29.00 -6.23
C ASN A 561 -30.49 28.16 -5.24
N THR A 562 -29.91 27.68 -4.14
CA THR A 562 -30.65 27.04 -3.04
C THR A 562 -31.45 28.05 -2.21
N ASP A 563 -30.89 29.24 -1.94
CA ASP A 563 -31.60 30.29 -1.20
C ASP A 563 -32.80 30.83 -1.99
N PHE A 564 -32.72 30.87 -3.33
CA PHE A 564 -33.84 31.28 -4.20
C PHE A 564 -34.98 30.24 -4.28
N LEU A 565 -34.70 28.96 -4.00
CA LEU A 565 -35.72 27.91 -3.92
C LEU A 565 -36.39 27.88 -2.54
N GLN A 566 -35.67 28.28 -1.48
CA GLN A 566 -36.20 28.34 -0.12
C GLN A 566 -37.16 29.53 0.08
N ASP A 567 -36.90 30.68 -0.54
CA ASP A 567 -37.81 31.84 -0.55
C ASP A 567 -39.12 31.60 -1.33
N LYS A 568 -39.16 30.58 -2.22
CA LYS A 568 -40.37 30.18 -2.95
C LYS A 568 -41.27 29.27 -2.13
N ASP A 569 -40.71 28.41 -1.28
CA ASP A 569 -41.49 27.51 -0.43
C ASP A 569 -42.12 28.23 0.78
N ASP A 570 -41.48 29.29 1.29
CA ASP A 570 -42.03 30.09 2.38
C ASP A 570 -43.19 31.01 1.92
N ASN A 571 -43.19 31.43 0.65
CA ASN A 571 -44.32 32.14 0.03
C ASN A 571 -45.52 31.23 -0.28
N ILE A 572 -45.30 29.91 -0.47
CA ILE A 572 -46.38 28.94 -0.66
C ILE A 572 -47.03 28.58 0.69
N LYS A 573 -46.25 28.51 1.77
CA LYS A 573 -46.76 28.27 3.13
C LYS A 573 -47.56 29.46 3.69
N SER A 574 -47.16 30.70 3.41
CA SER A 574 -47.93 31.88 3.82
C SER A 574 -49.26 32.02 3.06
N SER A 575 -49.31 31.55 1.81
CA SER A 575 -50.54 31.52 1.00
C SER A 575 -51.53 30.42 1.42
N GLN A 576 -51.05 29.30 1.97
CA GLN A 576 -51.92 28.24 2.51
C GLN A 576 -52.47 28.55 3.91
N MET A 577 -51.81 29.42 4.68
CA MET A 577 -52.31 29.84 5.99
C MET A 577 -53.48 30.85 5.92
N ASN A 578 -53.59 31.61 4.83
CA ASN A 578 -54.72 32.54 4.62
C ASN A 578 -56.00 31.86 4.09
N ILE A 579 -55.91 30.68 3.46
CA ILE A 579 -57.09 29.96 2.95
C ILE A 579 -57.84 29.20 4.07
N ASN A 580 -57.18 28.92 5.20
CA ASN A 580 -57.82 28.23 6.33
C ASN A 580 -58.54 29.16 7.31
N ASN A 581 -58.39 30.49 7.19
CA ASN A 581 -59.08 31.46 8.04
C ASN A 581 -60.39 32.02 7.42
N GLU A 582 -60.75 31.62 6.19
CA GLU A 582 -62.03 31.97 5.55
C GLU A 582 -63.05 30.81 5.52
N LYS A 583 -62.75 29.67 6.16
CA LYS A 583 -63.59 28.46 6.10
C LYS A 583 -64.77 28.40 7.08
N ASP A 584 -65.01 29.44 7.88
CA ASP A 584 -66.10 29.43 8.88
C ASP A 584 -67.37 30.21 8.48
N GLN A 585 -67.50 30.67 7.23
CA GLN A 585 -68.71 31.40 6.81
C GLN A 585 -69.15 31.07 5.36
N SER A 586 -69.58 29.84 5.07
CA SER A 586 -70.62 29.63 4.04
C SER A 586 -71.23 28.21 4.10
N PRO A 587 -72.55 28.06 4.30
CA PRO A 587 -73.22 26.76 4.29
C PRO A 587 -73.33 26.10 2.91
N GLU A 588 -72.97 26.77 1.80
CA GLU A 588 -73.02 26.17 0.45
C GLU A 588 -71.85 25.21 0.16
N LEU A 589 -70.69 25.39 0.81
CA LEU A 589 -69.51 24.53 0.59
C LEU A 589 -69.63 23.15 1.24
N GLN A 590 -70.40 23.01 2.32
CA GLN A 590 -70.63 21.71 2.98
C GLN A 590 -71.52 20.77 2.15
N VAL A 591 -72.34 21.30 1.24
CA VAL A 591 -73.18 20.51 0.34
C VAL A 591 -72.37 19.91 -0.81
N ILE A 592 -71.36 20.63 -1.30
CA ILE A 592 -70.47 20.17 -2.37
C ILE A 592 -69.52 19.08 -1.84
N GLU A 593 -69.01 19.23 -0.62
CA GLU A 593 -68.11 18.25 0.00
C GLU A 593 -68.82 16.91 0.34
N LYS A 594 -70.11 16.95 0.70
CA LYS A 594 -70.93 15.74 0.84
C LYS A 594 -71.21 15.05 -0.50
N LYS A 595 -71.29 15.80 -1.60
CA LYS A 595 -71.52 15.25 -2.95
C LYS A 595 -70.26 14.54 -3.49
N ILE A 596 -69.09 15.15 -3.30
CA ILE A 596 -67.79 14.57 -3.70
C ILE A 596 -67.46 13.31 -2.89
N ASN A 597 -67.73 13.32 -1.57
CA ASN A 597 -67.52 12.13 -0.74
C ASN A 597 -68.52 10.99 -1.01
N LEU A 598 -69.68 11.27 -1.61
CA LEU A 598 -70.61 10.24 -2.07
C LEU A 598 -70.15 9.59 -3.39
N GLU A 599 -69.57 10.35 -4.32
CA GLU A 599 -69.06 9.80 -5.58
C GLU A 599 -67.81 8.93 -5.38
N ILE A 600 -66.93 9.31 -4.44
CA ILE A 600 -65.72 8.53 -4.12
C ILE A 600 -66.07 7.18 -3.45
N LYS A 601 -67.18 7.11 -2.70
CA LYS A 601 -67.68 5.85 -2.09
C LYS A 601 -68.40 4.91 -3.06
N VAL A 602 -68.72 5.36 -4.27
CA VAL A 602 -69.34 4.55 -5.31
C VAL A 602 -68.28 3.97 -6.28
N GLN A 603 -67.04 4.48 -6.22
CA GLN A 603 -65.91 3.99 -7.01
C GLN A 603 -64.93 3.10 -6.23
N GLN A 604 -65.15 2.91 -4.93
CA GLN A 604 -64.49 1.91 -4.08
C GLN A 604 -65.47 0.79 -3.76
#